data_AF-A0A286R638-F1
#
_entry.id   AF-A0A286R638-F1
#
_cell.length_a   1.000
_cell.length_b   1.000
_cell.length_c   1.000
_cell.angle_alpha   90.00
_cell.angle_beta   90.00
_cell.angle_gamma   90.00
#
_symmetry.space_group_name_H-M   'P 1'
#
loop_
_entity.id
_entity.type
_entity.pdbx_description
1 polymer ?
#
loop_
_entity_poly.entity_id
_entity_poly.type
_entity_poly.pdbx_seq_one_letter_code
_entity_poly.pdbx_strand_id
1 'polypeptide(L)'
;DDRDHFVKKRLDLAGPLLAKLFRGIIRRINTELSNYLKRCVESNRNFNLTVAIKPSTLSNGLKYSLATGNWGDQKKAASSTAGVSQVLNRYTFASTLSHLRRTNT
;
A
#
# COMPACT_ATOMS: atom_id res chain seq x y z
N ASP A 1 -13.19 -16.09 -27.27
CA ASP A 1 -12.84 -14.73 -26.82
C ASP A 1 -11.38 -14.74 -26.39
N ASP A 2 -10.51 -14.02 -27.09
CA ASP A 2 -9.06 -14.11 -26.88
C ASP A 2 -8.64 -13.34 -25.61
N ARG A 3 -8.00 -14.04 -24.68
CA ARG A 3 -7.55 -13.53 -23.38
C ARG A 3 -6.21 -12.79 -23.45
N ASP A 4 -5.43 -13.03 -24.51
CA ASP A 4 -4.10 -12.45 -24.65
C ASP A 4 -4.12 -11.10 -25.38
N HIS A 5 -5.25 -10.74 -25.97
CA HIS A 5 -5.48 -9.42 -26.57
C HIS A 5 -5.24 -8.28 -25.57
N PHE A 6 -4.14 -7.55 -25.77
CA PHE A 6 -3.73 -6.42 -24.92
C PHE A 6 -4.75 -5.28 -24.84
N VAL A 7 -5.57 -5.09 -25.86
CA VAL A 7 -6.65 -4.08 -25.86
C VAL A 7 -7.64 -4.30 -24.70
N LYS A 8 -7.78 -5.54 -24.22
CA LYS A 8 -8.64 -5.88 -23.09
C LYS A 8 -7.91 -5.85 -21.73
N LYS A 9 -6.57 -5.69 -21.72
CA LYS A 9 -5.75 -5.61 -20.51
C LYS A 9 -5.58 -4.15 -20.08
N ARG A 10 -5.41 -3.91 -18.77
CA ARG A 10 -5.20 -2.56 -18.20
C ARG A 10 -3.85 -2.50 -17.51
N LEU A 11 -3.17 -1.38 -17.66
CA LEU A 11 -1.91 -1.10 -16.98
C LEU A 11 -2.17 -0.25 -15.74
N ASP A 12 -1.95 -0.85 -14.58
CA ASP A 12 -1.97 -0.12 -13.31
C ASP A 12 -0.62 0.59 -13.11
N LEU A 13 -0.62 1.90 -13.32
CA LEU A 13 0.53 2.77 -13.07
C LEU A 13 0.61 3.15 -11.58
N ALA A 14 1.53 4.06 -11.23
CA ALA A 14 1.75 4.50 -9.85
C ALA A 14 0.47 5.00 -9.14
N GLY A 15 -0.42 5.69 -9.86
CA GLY A 15 -1.67 6.24 -9.30
C GLY A 15 -2.61 5.17 -8.72
N PRO A 16 -3.15 4.26 -9.57
CA PRO A 16 -4.00 3.17 -9.09
C PRO A 16 -3.35 2.30 -8.01
N LEU A 17 -2.05 2.01 -8.13
CA LEU A 17 -1.30 1.21 -7.16
C LEU A 17 -1.21 1.89 -5.79
N LEU A 18 -0.88 3.18 -5.75
CA LEU A 18 -0.83 3.96 -4.52
C LEU A 18 -2.22 4.13 -3.90
N ALA A 19 -3.24 4.37 -4.72
CA ALA A 19 -4.62 4.49 -4.25
C ALA A 19 -5.10 3.19 -3.56
N LYS A 20 -4.81 2.03 -4.15
CA LYS A 20 -5.13 0.72 -3.56
C LYS A 20 -4.42 0.52 -2.22
N LEU A 21 -3.13 0.82 -2.14
CA LEU A 21 -2.34 0.72 -0.91
C LEU A 21 -2.88 1.66 0.18
N PHE A 22 -3.06 2.93 -0.16
CA PHE A 22 -3.56 3.96 0.76
C PHE A 22 -4.93 3.57 1.32
N ARG A 23 -5.85 3.11 0.47
CA ARG A 23 -7.18 2.63 0.90
C ARG A 23 -7.08 1.49 1.93
N GLY A 24 -6.15 0.55 1.73
CA GLY A 24 -5.91 -0.54 2.68
C GLY A 24 -5.44 -0.03 4.04
N ILE A 25 -4.52 0.92 4.05
CA ILE A 25 -3.97 1.50 5.28
C ILE A 25 -5.03 2.32 6.03
N ILE A 26 -5.83 3.13 5.32
CA ILE A 26 -6.94 3.90 5.93
C ILE A 26 -8.01 2.98 6.53
N ARG A 27 -8.34 1.87 5.86
CA ARG A 27 -9.25 0.86 6.44
C ARG A 27 -8.72 0.31 7.76
N ARG A 28 -7.42 0.03 7.85
CA ARG A 28 -6.79 -0.42 9.10
C ARG A 28 -6.88 0.64 10.19
N ILE A 29 -6.59 1.91 9.88
CA ILE A 29 -6.74 3.03 10.82
C ILE A 29 -8.17 3.11 11.34
N ASN A 30 -9.18 2.99 10.47
CA ASN A 30 -10.58 3.00 10.88
C ASN A 30 -10.92 1.84 11.82
N THR A 31 -10.42 0.63 11.55
CA THR A 31 -10.61 -0.52 12.44
C THR A 31 -9.95 -0.31 13.81
N GLU A 32 -8.72 0.22 13.84
CA GLU A 32 -8.01 0.54 15.09
C GLU A 32 -8.77 1.59 15.92
N LEU A 33 -9.28 2.63 15.25
CA LEU A 33 -10.10 3.70 15.85
C LEU A 33 -11.39 3.13 16.46
N SER A 34 -12.14 2.33 15.71
CA SER A 34 -13.37 1.70 16.20
C SER A 34 -13.11 0.79 17.40
N ASN A 35 -12.01 0.04 17.40
CA ASN A 35 -11.65 -0.83 18.51
C ASN A 35 -11.24 -0.03 19.76
N TYR A 36 -10.52 1.08 19.59
CA TYR A 36 -10.20 1.98 20.69
C TYR A 36 -11.46 2.61 21.30
N LEU A 37 -12.39 3.07 20.46
CA LEU A 37 -13.66 3.63 20.91
C LEU A 37 -14.48 2.63 21.74
N LYS A 38 -14.59 1.37 21.27
CA LYS A 38 -15.29 0.31 22.03
C LYS A 38 -14.69 0.11 23.43
N ARG A 39 -13.35 0.05 23.53
CA ARG A 39 -12.65 -0.10 24.81
C ARG A 39 -12.86 1.08 25.75
N CYS A 40 -12.89 2.31 25.22
CA CYS A 40 -13.19 3.50 26.01
C CYS A 40 -14.59 3.42 26.62
N VAL A 41 -15.58 3.02 25.82
CA VAL A 41 -16.97 2.84 26.27
C VAL A 41 -17.07 1.74 27.33
N GLU A 42 -16.48 0.57 27.09
CA GLU A 42 -16.47 -0.55 28.05
C GLU A 42 -15.79 -0.19 29.38
N SER A 43 -14.75 0.65 29.34
CA SER A 43 -14.00 1.06 30.53
C SER A 43 -14.53 2.33 31.19
N ASN A 44 -15.66 2.91 30.71
CA ASN A 44 -16.16 4.23 31.11
C ASN A 44 -15.07 5.32 31.11
N ARG A 45 -14.15 5.25 30.14
CA ARG A 45 -13.06 6.23 29.97
C ARG A 45 -13.42 7.23 28.88
N ASN A 46 -13.02 8.48 29.10
CA ASN A 46 -13.15 9.53 28.10
C ASN A 46 -12.38 9.17 26.83
N PHE A 47 -13.06 9.26 25.68
CA PHE A 47 -12.45 9.04 24.38
C PHE A 47 -11.56 10.22 24.00
N ASN A 48 -10.30 9.96 23.67
CA ASN A 48 -9.38 10.97 23.16
C ASN A 48 -8.95 10.65 21.72
N LEU A 49 -9.33 11.52 20.79
CA LEU A 49 -9.05 11.35 19.37
C LEU A 49 -7.54 11.35 19.04
N THR A 50 -6.74 12.16 19.74
CA THR A 50 -5.30 12.27 19.47
C THR A 50 -4.55 10.99 19.83
N VAL A 51 -5.06 10.24 20.81
CA VAL A 51 -4.54 8.93 21.21
C VAL A 51 -5.07 7.83 20.28
N ALA A 52 -6.29 7.99 19.80
CA ALA A 52 -6.97 7.00 18.96
C ALA A 52 -6.33 6.86 17.57
N ILE A 53 -5.95 7.97 16.95
CA ILE A 53 -5.33 7.98 15.63
C ILE A 53 -3.81 7.84 15.79
N LYS A 54 -3.23 6.82 15.17
CA LYS A 54 -1.79 6.58 15.15
C LYS A 54 -1.19 6.96 13.79
N PRO A 55 -0.51 8.11 13.66
CA PRO A 55 0.10 8.52 12.40
C PRO A 55 1.14 7.51 11.89
N SER A 56 1.81 6.82 12.82
CA SER A 56 2.78 5.77 12.52
C SER A 56 2.20 4.62 11.68
N THR A 57 0.91 4.30 11.83
CA THR A 57 0.22 3.29 11.02
C THR A 57 0.24 3.64 9.53
N LEU A 58 0.15 4.93 9.19
CA LEU A 58 0.25 5.41 7.81
C LEU A 58 1.69 5.43 7.32
N SER A 59 2.57 6.14 8.04
CA SER A 59 3.97 6.33 7.64
C SER A 59 4.71 5.00 7.49
N ASN A 60 4.55 4.09 8.45
CA ASN A 60 5.23 2.79 8.40
C ASN A 60 4.67 1.89 7.31
N GLY A 61 3.35 1.93 7.07
CA GLY A 61 2.72 1.16 5.99
C GLY A 61 3.26 1.56 4.62
N LEU A 62 3.31 2.86 4.33
CA LEU A 62 3.86 3.38 3.09
C LEU A 62 5.36 3.08 2.95
N LYS A 63 6.14 3.34 4.01
CA LYS A 63 7.59 3.08 4.00
C LYS A 63 7.91 1.61 3.75
N TYR A 64 7.18 0.69 4.39
CA TYR A 64 7.36 -0.74 4.20
C TYR A 64 7.09 -1.18 2.76
N SER A 65 5.94 -0.82 2.20
CA SER A 65 5.58 -1.23 0.84
C SER A 65 6.55 -0.66 -0.20
N LEU A 66 6.89 0.62 -0.10
CA LEU A 66 7.82 1.26 -1.04
C LEU A 66 9.25 0.72 -0.93
N ALA A 67 9.72 0.37 0.27
CA ALA A 67 11.07 -0.13 0.46
C ALA A 67 11.23 -1.60 0.05
N THR A 68 10.21 -2.43 0.26
CA THR A 68 10.30 -3.89 0.06
C THR A 68 9.72 -4.37 -1.26
N GLY A 69 8.88 -3.57 -1.92
CA GLY A 69 8.15 -4.02 -3.10
C GLY A 69 6.87 -4.80 -2.80
N ASN A 70 6.53 -5.04 -1.52
CA ASN A 70 5.33 -5.78 -1.12
C ASN A 70 4.11 -4.85 -0.99
N TRP A 71 3.15 -4.98 -1.89
CA TRP A 71 1.94 -4.16 -1.96
C TRP A 71 0.78 -4.83 -1.23
N GLY A 72 0.73 -4.65 0.09
CA GLY A 72 -0.34 -5.22 0.92
C GLY A 72 -0.01 -5.22 2.41
N ASP A 73 -0.83 -5.93 3.17
CA ASP A 73 -0.61 -6.10 4.60
C ASP A 73 0.55 -7.07 4.84
N GLN A 74 1.48 -6.71 5.72
CA GLN A 74 2.67 -7.52 6.02
C GLN A 74 2.28 -8.92 6.53
N LYS A 75 1.15 -9.02 7.24
CA LYS A 75 0.60 -10.29 7.74
C LYS A 75 0.09 -11.22 6.63
N LYS A 76 -0.15 -10.68 5.44
CA LYS A 76 -0.60 -11.41 4.24
C LYS A 76 0.43 -11.31 3.12
N ALA A 77 1.72 -11.21 3.46
CA ALA A 77 2.79 -11.01 2.48
C ALA A 77 2.78 -12.07 1.36
N ALA A 78 2.49 -13.33 1.69
CA ALA A 78 2.45 -14.43 0.71
C ALA A 78 1.35 -14.30 -0.37
N SER A 79 0.29 -13.53 -0.11
CA SER A 79 -0.78 -13.25 -1.08
C SER A 79 -0.77 -11.81 -1.59
N SER A 80 0.18 -11.00 -1.13
CA SER A 80 0.36 -9.62 -1.57
C SER A 80 1.11 -9.57 -2.90
N THR A 81 0.81 -8.57 -3.72
CA THR A 81 1.54 -8.35 -4.97
C THR A 81 2.97 -7.95 -4.63
N ALA A 82 3.95 -8.78 -4.98
CA ALA A 82 5.37 -8.55 -4.72
C ALA A 82 6.06 -7.87 -5.92
N GLY A 83 7.19 -7.23 -5.66
CA GLY A 83 8.08 -6.68 -6.68
C GLY A 83 7.59 -5.41 -7.38
N VAL A 84 6.61 -4.70 -6.81
CA VAL A 84 6.03 -3.49 -7.41
C VAL A 84 6.97 -2.28 -7.30
N SER A 85 7.65 -2.10 -6.15
CA SER A 85 8.76 -1.15 -6.01
C SER A 85 10.08 -1.86 -6.26
N GLN A 86 10.97 -1.20 -6.98
CA GLN A 86 12.31 -1.70 -7.27
C GLN A 86 13.33 -0.57 -7.11
N VAL A 87 14.57 -0.93 -6.75
CA VAL A 87 15.67 0.02 -6.69
C VAL A 87 15.97 0.50 -8.11
N LEU A 88 16.00 1.83 -8.30
CA LEU A 88 16.23 2.43 -9.61
C LEU A 88 17.59 2.03 -10.17
N ASN A 89 17.59 1.61 -11.44
CA ASN A 89 18.81 1.24 -12.15
C ASN A 89 19.51 2.50 -12.64
N ARG A 90 20.77 2.70 -12.22
CA ARG A 90 21.57 3.90 -12.49
C ARG A 90 22.89 3.63 -13.25
N TYR A 91 23.00 2.51 -13.97
CA TYR A 91 24.23 2.18 -14.70
C TYR A 91 24.50 3.15 -15.87
N THR A 92 23.47 3.53 -16.61
CA THR A 92 23.54 4.53 -17.69
C THR A 92 22.24 5.34 -17.72
N PHE A 93 22.26 6.52 -18.35
CA PHE A 93 21.05 7.33 -18.55
C PHE A 93 19.95 6.53 -19.28
N ALA A 94 20.33 5.79 -20.32
CA ALA A 94 19.41 4.92 -21.06
C ALA A 94 18.81 3.82 -20.17
N SER A 95 19.61 3.22 -19.29
CA SER A 95 19.13 2.21 -18.32
C SER A 95 18.10 2.80 -17.35
N THR A 96 18.36 4.00 -16.82
CA THR A 96 17.42 4.70 -15.94
C THR A 96 16.10 5.00 -16.63
N LEU A 97 16.14 5.55 -17.85
CA LEU A 97 14.93 5.86 -18.61
C LEU A 97 14.14 4.59 -18.99
N SER A 98 14.83 3.53 -19.38
CA SER A 98 14.22 2.23 -19.67
C SER A 98 13.52 1.66 -18.43
N HIS A 99 14.17 1.71 -17.26
CA HIS A 99 13.60 1.20 -16.01
C HIS A 99 12.29 1.92 -15.64
N LEU A 100 12.23 3.25 -15.76
CA LEU A 100 11.03 4.04 -15.45
C LEU A 100 9.81 3.74 -16.35
N ARG A 101 10.01 3.06 -17.49
CA ARG A 101 8.95 2.74 -18.47
C ARG A 101 8.51 1.27 -18.43
N ARG A 102 9.05 0.47 -17.50
CA ARG A 102 8.72 -0.96 -17.39
C ARG A 102 7.32 -1.17 -16.82
N THR A 103 6.69 -2.25 -17.28
CA THR A 103 5.44 -2.80 -16.72
C THR A 103 5.59 -4.31 -16.60
N ASN A 104 5.18 -4.88 -15.47
CA ASN A 104 5.12 -6.34 -15.30
C ASN A 104 3.81 -6.87 -15.91
N THR A 105 3.88 -8.03 -16.57
CA THR A 105 2.74 -8.74 -17.19
C THR A 105 2.13 -9.76 -16.26
#